data_AF-A0A7V5XGQ5-F1
#
_entry.id   AF-A0A7V5XGQ5-F1
#
_cell.length_a   1.000
_cell.length_b   1.000
_cell.length_c   1.000
_cell.angle_alpha   90.00
_cell.angle_beta   90.00
_cell.angle_gamma   90.00
#
_symmetry.space_group_name_H-M   'P 1'
#
loop_
_entity.id
_entity.type
_entity.pdbx_description
1 polymer ?
#
loop_
_entity_poly.entity_id
_entity_poly.type
_entity_poly.pdbx_seq_one_letter_code
_entity_poly.pdbx_strand_id
1 'polypeptide(L)'
;MNKLKYLSSQYLLPFILWIFLSFRFYPSDILKTFFHSGKIFIGCGLYGLGMTIIINGLLTKFAKKTLKRDSFIKIALWLAVITAFAASLEFYFGLRK
;
A
#
# COMPACT_ATOMS: atom_id res chain seq x y z
N MET A 1 -0.17 23.08 17.61
CA MET A 1 -0.57 22.15 16.54
C MET A 1 0.53 21.09 16.39
N ASN A 2 0.38 19.93 17.06
CA ASN A 2 1.46 18.94 17.22
C ASN A 2 1.70 18.12 15.94
N LYS A 3 2.74 18.47 15.17
CA LYS A 3 3.21 17.72 14.00
C LYS A 3 3.53 16.24 14.31
N LEU A 4 3.81 15.91 15.57
CA LEU A 4 4.07 14.53 16.05
C LEU A 4 2.84 13.61 16.05
N LYS A 5 1.61 14.13 15.95
CA LYS A 5 0.40 13.27 15.93
C LYS A 5 0.24 12.51 14.60
N TYR A 6 0.92 12.95 13.53
CA TYR A 6 0.99 12.21 12.26
C TYR A 6 1.96 11.02 12.31
N LEU A 7 2.88 10.98 13.27
CA LEU A 7 3.66 9.78 13.65
C LEU A 7 2.87 8.86 14.60
N SER A 8 1.54 8.95 14.58
CA SER A 8 0.67 7.96 15.22
C SER A 8 1.03 6.57 14.71
N SER A 9 1.18 5.61 15.63
CA SER A 9 1.36 4.18 15.36
C SER A 9 0.38 3.63 14.31
N GLN A 10 -0.76 4.30 14.11
CA GLN A 10 -1.81 3.93 13.17
C GLN A 10 -1.41 4.05 11.69
N TYR A 11 -0.50 4.96 11.34
CA TYR A 11 0.00 5.13 9.96
C TYR A 11 1.39 4.55 9.77
N LEU A 12 2.17 4.53 10.84
CA LEU A 12 3.54 4.06 10.84
C LEU A 12 3.62 2.55 10.60
N LEU A 13 2.73 1.77 11.23
CA LEU A 13 2.66 0.32 11.03
C LEU A 13 2.37 -0.09 9.58
N PRO A 14 1.29 0.37 8.91
CA PRO A 14 1.04 -0.02 7.54
C PRO A 14 2.11 0.51 6.57
N PHE A 15 2.69 1.68 6.84
CA PHE A 15 3.80 2.19 6.03
C PHE A 15 5.04 1.29 6.11
N ILE A 16 5.43 0.86 7.32
CA ILE A 16 6.54 -0.08 7.52
C ILE A 16 6.23 -1.41 6.83
N LEU A 17 5.05 -1.98 7.06
CA LEU A 17 4.65 -3.25 6.44
C LEU A 17 4.68 -3.16 4.91
N TRP A 18 4.23 -2.05 4.34
CA TRP A 18 4.25 -1.84 2.90
C TRP A 18 5.68 -1.80 2.35
N ILE A 19 6.62 -1.14 3.03
CA ILE A 19 8.04 -1.14 2.64
C ILE A 19 8.61 -2.56 2.71
N PHE A 20 8.44 -3.26 3.83
CA PHE A 20 8.96 -4.61 4.03
C PHE A 20 8.40 -5.61 3.02
N LEU A 21 7.09 -5.55 2.75
CA LEU A 21 6.43 -6.46 1.80
C LEU A 21 6.77 -6.14 0.35
N SER A 22 7.15 -4.91 0.05
CA SER A 22 7.58 -4.53 -1.30
C SER A 22 9.02 -4.95 -1.59
N PHE A 23 9.83 -5.19 -0.55
CA PHE A 23 11.23 -5.54 -0.70
C PHE A 23 11.39 -7.01 -1.13
N ARG A 24 11.98 -7.23 -2.31
CA ARG A 24 12.25 -8.57 -2.86
C ARG A 24 13.73 -8.76 -3.12
N PHE A 25 14.33 -9.71 -2.43
CA PHE A 25 15.75 -10.01 -2.58
C PHE A 25 16.00 -10.86 -3.82
N TYR A 26 16.79 -10.35 -4.76
CA TYR A 26 17.41 -11.13 -5.83
C TYR A 26 18.92 -11.22 -5.52
N PRO A 27 19.43 -12.40 -5.10
CA PRO A 27 20.79 -12.53 -4.60
C PRO A 27 21.87 -12.25 -5.64
N SER A 28 21.53 -12.34 -6.92
CA SER A 28 22.47 -12.15 -8.03
C SER A 28 22.68 -10.68 -8.43
N ASP A 29 21.73 -9.78 -8.12
CA ASP A 29 21.74 -8.39 -8.60
C ASP A 29 21.03 -7.42 -7.64
N ILE A 30 21.83 -6.61 -6.95
CA ILE A 30 21.35 -5.57 -6.03
C ILE A 30 20.57 -4.48 -6.79
N LEU A 31 21.04 -4.12 -7.99
CA LEU A 31 20.38 -3.10 -8.83
C LEU A 31 18.99 -3.57 -9.27
N LYS A 32 18.89 -4.83 -9.71
CA LYS A 32 17.63 -5.46 -10.11
C LYS A 32 16.66 -5.58 -8.94
N THR A 33 17.16 -5.91 -7.75
CA THR A 33 16.41 -5.92 -6.49
C THR A 33 15.78 -4.55 -6.21
N PHE A 34 16.55 -3.47 -6.34
CA PHE A 34 16.06 -2.12 -6.10
C PHE A 34 14.98 -1.72 -7.11
N PHE A 35 15.20 -1.95 -8.41
CA PHE A 35 14.23 -1.62 -9.44
C PHE A 35 12.93 -2.44 -9.34
N HIS A 36 13.02 -3.75 -9.08
CA HIS A 36 11.83 -4.58 -8.91
C HIS A 36 11.03 -4.19 -7.66
N SER A 37 11.72 -4.02 -6.53
CA SER A 37 11.09 -3.64 -5.27
C SER A 37 10.44 -2.26 -5.38
N GLY A 38 11.12 -1.31 -6.04
CA GLY A 38 10.58 0.03 -6.28
C GLY A 38 9.33 0.03 -7.18
N LYS A 39 9.33 -0.77 -8.26
CA LYS A 39 8.14 -0.93 -9.12
C LYS A 39 6.95 -1.51 -8.36
N ILE A 40 7.19 -2.50 -7.51
CA ILE A 40 6.13 -3.12 -6.69
C ILE A 40 5.63 -2.14 -5.64
N PHE A 41 6.54 -1.42 -4.98
CA PHE A 41 6.19 -0.40 -4.00
C PHE A 41 5.25 0.64 -4.63
N ILE A 42 5.66 1.27 -5.74
CA ILE A 42 4.85 2.27 -6.43
C ILE A 42 3.52 1.66 -6.92
N GLY A 43 3.55 0.45 -7.51
CA GLY A 43 2.36 -0.23 -8.00
C GLY A 43 1.32 -0.49 -6.90
N CYS A 44 1.74 -1.02 -5.76
CA CYS A 44 0.85 -1.29 -4.63
C CYS A 44 0.29 0.01 -4.01
N GLY A 45 1.10 1.06 -3.94
CA GLY A 45 0.66 2.38 -3.47
C GLY A 45 -0.40 3.00 -4.37
N LEU A 46 -0.15 3.00 -5.68
CA LEU A 46 -1.11 3.51 -6.68
C LEU A 46 -2.39 2.68 -6.67
N TYR A 47 -2.30 1.36 -6.52
CA TYR A 47 -3.48 0.49 -6.42
C TYR A 47 -4.29 0.79 -5.16
N GLY A 48 -3.63 0.90 -4.01
CA GLY A 48 -4.28 1.26 -2.74
C GLY A 48 -4.96 2.62 -2.79
N LEU A 49 -4.31 3.63 -3.35
CA LEU A 49 -4.90 4.95 -3.56
C LEU A 49 -6.07 4.92 -4.54
N GLY A 50 -5.90 4.32 -5.72
CA GLY A 50 -6.94 4.22 -6.74
C GLY A 50 -8.19 3.52 -6.23
N MET A 51 -8.01 2.39 -5.53
CA MET A 51 -9.12 1.65 -4.94
C MET A 51 -9.82 2.45 -3.84
N THR A 52 -9.08 3.21 -3.03
CA THR A 52 -9.69 4.08 -2.01
C THR A 52 -10.50 5.22 -2.65
N ILE A 53 -10.03 5.79 -3.77
CA ILE A 53 -10.80 6.80 -4.53
C ILE A 53 -12.11 6.20 -5.04
N ILE A 54 -12.05 5.00 -5.63
CA ILE A 54 -13.25 4.28 -6.11
C ILE A 54 -14.23 4.05 -4.96
N ILE A 55 -13.75 3.51 -3.84
CA ILE A 55 -14.57 3.26 -2.64
C ILE A 55 -15.20 4.56 -2.13
N ASN A 56 -14.43 5.64 -2.04
CA ASN A 56 -14.95 6.94 -1.59
C ASN A 56 -16.01 7.50 -2.55
N GLY A 57 -15.80 7.36 -3.86
CA GLY A 57 -16.78 7.74 -4.89
C GLY A 57 -18.08 6.95 -4.79
N LEU A 58 -17.99 5.64 -4.59
CA LEU A 58 -19.14 4.77 -4.37
C LEU A 58 -19.89 5.14 -3.08
N LEU A 59 -19.17 5.36 -1.97
CA LEU A 59 -19.75 5.81 -0.70
C LEU A 59 -20.50 7.14 -0.85
N THR A 60 -19.91 8.08 -1.58
CA THR A 60 -20.54 9.37 -1.85
C THR A 60 -21.80 9.21 -2.68
N LYS A 61 -21.79 8.32 -3.69
CA LYS A 61 -22.91 8.07 -4.59
C LYS A 61 -24.08 7.36 -3.90
N PHE A 62 -23.80 6.32 -3.11
CA PHE A 62 -24.84 5.45 -2.53
C PHE A 62 -25.25 5.88 -1.11
N ALA A 63 -24.28 6.24 -0.27
CA ALA A 63 -24.53 6.56 1.13
C ALA A 63 -24.60 8.06 1.41
N LYS A 64 -24.37 8.92 0.40
CA LYS A 64 -24.24 10.39 0.54
C LYS A 64 -23.25 10.81 1.62
N LYS A 65 -22.25 9.96 1.90
CA LYS A 65 -21.22 10.16 2.93
C LYS A 65 -19.85 10.17 2.28
N THR A 66 -19.00 11.10 2.69
CA THR A 66 -17.60 11.18 2.26
C THR A 66 -16.68 10.69 3.38
N LEU A 67 -15.57 10.06 2.99
CA LEU A 67 -14.54 9.69 3.96
C LEU A 67 -13.80 10.93 4.45
N LYS A 68 -13.57 11.00 5.76
CA LYS A 68 -12.64 11.98 6.34
C LYS A 68 -11.22 11.70 5.84
N ARG A 69 -10.40 12.75 5.72
CA ARG A 69 -9.02 12.67 5.23
C ARG A 69 -8.18 11.61 5.96
N ASP A 70 -8.31 11.53 7.29
CA ASP A 70 -7.63 10.52 8.10
C ASP A 70 -8.04 9.08 7.73
N SER A 71 -9.34 8.82 7.62
CA SER A 71 -9.87 7.51 7.24
C SER A 71 -9.46 7.14 5.81
N PHE A 72 -9.45 8.11 4.90
CA PHE A 72 -9.02 7.90 3.52
C PHE A 72 -7.56 7.46 3.46
N ILE A 73 -6.64 8.20 4.09
CA ILE A 73 -5.21 7.87 4.11
C ILE A 73 -4.98 6.50 4.77
N LYS A 74 -5.70 6.21 5.86
CA LYS A 74 -5.63 4.92 6.54
C LYS A 74 -6.04 3.78 5.62
N ILE A 75 -7.18 3.88 4.94
CA ILE A 75 -7.67 2.84 4.02
C ILE A 75 -6.71 2.65 2.85
N ALA A 76 -6.20 3.73 2.27
CA ALA A 76 -5.24 3.66 1.17
C ALA A 76 -3.95 2.93 1.56
N LEU A 77 -3.40 3.24 2.74
CA LEU A 77 -2.21 2.58 3.26
C LEU A 77 -2.45 1.09 3.53
N TRP A 78 -3.58 0.75 4.15
CA TRP A 78 -3.90 -0.66 4.41
C TRP A 78 -4.16 -1.45 3.13
N LEU A 79 -4.80 -0.85 2.13
CA LEU A 79 -4.96 -1.49 0.82
C LEU A 79 -3.61 -1.69 0.13
N ALA A 80 -2.70 -0.71 0.19
CA ALA A 80 -1.35 -0.86 -0.35
C ALA A 80 -0.59 -2.01 0.34
N VAL A 81 -0.72 -2.17 1.66
CA VAL A 81 -0.16 -3.31 2.40
C VAL A 81 -0.74 -4.63 1.93
N ILE A 82 -2.06 -4.73 1.79
CA ILE A 82 -2.73 -5.96 1.35
C ILE A 82 -2.29 -6.32 -0.07
N THR A 83 -2.22 -5.35 -0.98
CA THR A 83 -1.75 -5.57 -2.34
C THR A 83 -0.28 -5.98 -2.37
N ALA A 84 0.59 -5.36 -1.56
CA ALA A 84 1.99 -5.75 -1.45
C ALA A 84 2.15 -7.16 -0.87
N PHE A 85 1.33 -7.53 0.11
CA PHE A 85 1.28 -8.88 0.67
C PHE A 85 0.87 -9.90 -0.39
N ALA A 86 -0.23 -9.66 -1.11
CA ALA A 86 -0.70 -10.53 -2.18
C ALA A 86 0.34 -10.69 -3.28
N ALA A 87 0.95 -9.59 -3.73
CA ALA A 87 2.02 -9.62 -4.72
C ALA A 87 3.21 -10.47 -4.23
N SER A 88 3.58 -10.35 -2.96
CA SER A 88 4.66 -11.14 -2.36
C SER A 88 4.30 -12.62 -2.27
N LEU A 89 3.06 -12.98 -1.92
CA LEU A 89 2.59 -14.36 -2.01
C LEU A 89 2.71 -14.89 -3.44
N GLU A 90 2.22 -14.17 -4.46
CA GLU A 90 2.33 -14.58 -5.86
C GLU A 90 3.79 -14.86 -6.28
N PHE A 91 4.73 -14.07 -5.75
CA PHE A 91 6.15 -14.21 -6.04
C PHE A 91 6.76 -15.46 -5.41
N TYR A 92 6.53 -15.68 -4.12
CA TYR A 92 7.11 -16.81 -3.40
C TYR A 92 6.41 -18.14 -3.73
N PHE A 93 5.11 -18.12 -4.04
CA PHE A 93 4.37 -19.30 -4.49
C PHE A 93 4.55 -19.61 -5.97
N GLY A 94 5.22 -18.76 -6.74
CA GLY A 94 5.48 -19.00 -8.17
C GLY A 94 4.21 -19.06 -9.02
N LEU A 95 3.11 -18.46 -8.57
CA LEU A 95 1.80 -18.42 -9.27
C LEU A 95 1.83 -17.61 -10.58
N ARG A 96 2.99 -17.03 -10.91
CA ARG A 96 3.24 -16.24 -12.11
C ARG A 96 4.08 -17.00 -13.15
N LYS A 97 4.03 -18.34 -13.14
CA LYS A 97 4.57 -19.21 -14.20
C LYS A 97 3.59 -19.35 -15.34
#